data_AF-A0AA96QJS7-F1
#
_entry.id   AF-A0AA96QJS7-F1
#
_cell.length_a   1.000
_cell.length_b   1.000
_cell.length_c   1.000
_cell.angle_alpha   90.00
_cell.angle_beta   90.00
_cell.angle_gamma   90.00
#
_symmetry.space_group_name_H-M   'P 1'
#
loop_
_entity.id
_entity.type
_entity.pdbx_description
1 polymer ?
#
loop_
_entity_poly.entity_id
_entity_poly.type
_entity_poly.pdbx_seq_one_letter_code
_entity_poly.pdbx_strand_id
1 'polypeptide(L)'
;MTRAAAFFDLDKTVIAKSSALAFGRPFFHGGLINRRAVLTGAYAQFVFSLAGADAQQMERLRAQLTRMCTGWDVATVHDIVRETLHDIVEPMVYAEAADLIEEHRAAGREIVIVSSSGAEMVEPIGEMLGVDRVVATRMVTVDGRYTGEIAFYAYGENKAAAVREVAAENGYDLADCHAYSDSVTDLPMLEAVGHPTAVNPDRALRRVAAELGWPVLHFTWPVALGSRFPTPSAPVVTGAAVSVGAAVAGLAWYARRRALRVVTAVPPAPVAAPGRRRRRGA
;
A
#
# COMPACT_ATOMS: atom_id res chain seq x y z
N MET A 1 -13.99 27.28 -11.15
CA MET A 1 -13.76 25.90 -11.60
C MET A 1 -14.45 25.01 -10.60
N THR A 2 -15.40 24.21 -11.04
CA THR A 2 -16.01 23.16 -10.23
C THR A 2 -14.94 22.14 -9.87
N ARG A 3 -14.89 21.73 -8.60
CA ARG A 3 -13.93 20.74 -8.11
C ARG A 3 -14.50 19.36 -8.45
N ALA A 4 -13.67 18.45 -8.93
CA ALA A 4 -14.10 17.12 -9.35
C ALA A 4 -13.10 16.05 -8.91
N ALA A 5 -13.58 14.81 -8.85
CA ALA A 5 -12.78 13.64 -8.53
C ALA A 5 -12.99 12.53 -9.57
N ALA A 6 -12.02 11.62 -9.63
CA ALA A 6 -12.11 10.38 -10.39
C ALA A 6 -12.14 9.20 -9.41
N PHE A 7 -13.25 8.47 -9.40
CA PHE A 7 -13.51 7.31 -8.56
C PHE A 7 -13.18 6.03 -9.33
N PHE A 8 -12.34 5.18 -8.75
CA PHE A 8 -11.90 3.94 -9.39
C PHE A 8 -12.25 2.76 -8.49
N ASP A 9 -12.97 1.78 -9.03
CA ASP A 9 -12.88 0.44 -8.48
C ASP A 9 -11.45 -0.10 -8.64
N LEU A 10 -11.05 -1.03 -7.77
CA LEU A 10 -9.68 -1.54 -7.76
C LEU A 10 -9.53 -2.87 -8.51
N ASP A 11 -10.30 -3.88 -8.12
CA ASP A 11 -10.11 -5.26 -8.57
C ASP A 11 -10.60 -5.39 -10.00
N LYS A 12 -9.75 -5.89 -10.91
CA LYS A 12 -10.01 -6.00 -12.37
C LYS A 12 -10.25 -4.69 -13.12
N THR A 13 -10.34 -3.58 -12.40
CA THR A 13 -10.43 -2.23 -12.96
C THR A 13 -9.04 -1.58 -13.05
N VAL A 14 -8.35 -1.40 -11.91
CA VAL A 14 -6.98 -0.86 -11.85
C VAL A 14 -5.94 -1.99 -11.83
N ILE A 15 -6.24 -3.09 -11.13
CA ILE A 15 -5.37 -4.26 -11.01
C ILE A 15 -5.97 -5.43 -11.79
N ALA A 16 -5.17 -6.14 -12.57
CA ALA A 16 -5.62 -7.24 -13.43
C ALA A 16 -6.18 -8.49 -12.71
N LYS A 17 -6.09 -8.57 -11.37
CA LYS A 17 -6.68 -9.68 -10.59
C LYS A 17 -7.36 -9.15 -9.33
N SER A 18 -8.22 -9.99 -8.76
CA SER A 18 -8.80 -9.71 -7.45
C SER A 18 -7.73 -9.73 -6.36
N SER A 19 -7.67 -8.64 -5.58
CA SER A 19 -6.80 -8.50 -4.41
C SER A 19 -7.08 -9.60 -3.38
N ALA A 20 -8.35 -9.89 -3.07
CA ALA A 20 -8.72 -10.95 -2.14
C ALA A 20 -8.19 -12.33 -2.54
N LEU A 21 -8.20 -12.66 -3.83
CA LEU A 21 -7.61 -13.91 -4.33
C LEU A 21 -6.09 -13.89 -4.32
N ALA A 22 -5.49 -12.74 -4.59
CA ALA A 22 -4.04 -12.58 -4.65
C ALA A 22 -3.40 -12.78 -3.27
N PHE A 23 -4.01 -12.25 -2.20
CA PHE A 23 -3.53 -12.41 -0.82
C PHE A 23 -3.92 -13.74 -0.15
N GLY A 24 -4.75 -14.58 -0.80
CA GLY A 24 -5.14 -15.88 -0.24
C GLY A 24 -3.97 -16.85 0.02
N ARG A 25 -2.96 -16.86 -0.87
CA ARG A 25 -1.74 -17.67 -0.67
C ARG A 25 -0.85 -17.14 0.46
N PRO A 26 -0.51 -15.83 0.51
CA PRO A 26 0.17 -15.23 1.65
C PRO A 26 -0.48 -15.53 3.00
N PHE A 27 -1.79 -15.34 3.13
CA PHE A 27 -2.49 -15.60 4.40
C PHE A 27 -2.51 -17.08 4.78
N PHE A 28 -2.47 -18.00 3.80
CA PHE A 28 -2.27 -19.42 4.07
C PHE A 28 -0.86 -19.71 4.60
N HIS A 29 0.18 -19.11 4.01
CA HIS A 29 1.57 -19.30 4.44
C HIS A 29 1.87 -18.64 5.79
N GLY A 30 1.25 -17.49 6.07
CA GLY A 30 1.32 -16.80 7.36
C GLY A 30 0.46 -17.43 8.47
N GLY A 31 -0.19 -18.58 8.21
CA GLY A 31 -0.93 -19.34 9.21
C GLY A 31 -2.31 -18.79 9.57
N LEU A 32 -2.77 -17.72 8.92
CA LEU A 32 -4.10 -17.13 9.15
C LEU A 32 -5.22 -17.97 8.51
N ILE A 33 -4.95 -18.57 7.35
CA ILE A 33 -5.91 -19.45 6.67
C ILE A 33 -5.43 -20.91 6.76
N ASN A 34 -6.28 -21.81 7.26
CA ASN A 34 -6.02 -23.25 7.26
C ASN A 34 -6.57 -23.92 5.98
N ARG A 35 -6.09 -25.11 5.60
CA ARG A 35 -6.50 -25.83 4.37
C ARG A 35 -8.02 -26.04 4.29
N ARG A 36 -8.68 -26.22 5.43
CA ARG A 36 -10.15 -26.31 5.52
C ARG A 36 -10.83 -25.00 5.13
N ALA A 37 -10.30 -23.87 5.58
CA ALA A 37 -10.81 -22.53 5.22
C ALA A 37 -10.66 -22.26 3.71
N VAL A 38 -9.52 -22.64 3.11
CA VAL A 38 -9.33 -22.57 1.65
C VAL A 38 -10.34 -23.44 0.90
N LEU A 39 -10.56 -24.68 1.35
CA LEU A 39 -11.52 -25.60 0.74
C LEU A 39 -12.97 -25.10 0.85
N THR A 40 -13.34 -24.53 1.99
CA THR A 40 -14.66 -23.92 2.20
C THR A 40 -14.85 -22.69 1.31
N GLY A 41 -13.83 -21.83 1.18
CA GLY A 41 -13.86 -20.68 0.28
C GLY A 41 -13.93 -21.07 -1.20
N ALA A 42 -13.16 -22.09 -1.61
CA ALA A 42 -13.20 -22.62 -2.97
C ALA A 42 -14.55 -23.27 -3.31
N TYR A 43 -15.16 -23.98 -2.36
CA TYR A 43 -16.50 -24.55 -2.50
C TYR A 43 -17.57 -23.46 -2.59
N ALA A 44 -17.48 -22.41 -1.77
CA ALA A 44 -18.35 -21.24 -1.84
C ALA A 44 -18.26 -20.54 -3.21
N GLN A 45 -17.04 -20.34 -3.72
CA GLN A 45 -16.78 -19.77 -5.05
C GLN A 45 -17.31 -20.67 -6.18
N PHE A 46 -17.16 -21.98 -6.05
CA PHE A 46 -17.68 -22.96 -7.02
C PHE A 46 -19.22 -22.94 -7.07
N VAL A 47 -19.88 -22.95 -5.91
CA VAL A 47 -21.34 -22.81 -5.81
C VAL A 47 -21.81 -21.47 -6.39
N PHE A 48 -21.06 -20.39 -6.16
CA PHE A 48 -21.35 -19.05 -6.70
C PHE A 48 -21.31 -19.02 -8.23
N SER A 49 -20.31 -19.67 -8.84
CA SER A 49 -20.18 -19.77 -10.30
C SER A 49 -21.32 -20.56 -10.97
N LEU A 50 -22.02 -21.40 -10.20
CA LEU A 50 -23.09 -22.27 -10.70
C LEU A 50 -24.50 -21.71 -10.43
N ALA A 51 -24.69 -20.89 -9.40
CA ALA A 51 -26.03 -20.63 -8.88
C ALA A 51 -26.65 -19.28 -9.25
N GLY A 52 -25.88 -18.22 -9.55
CA GLY A 52 -26.43 -16.87 -9.69
C GLY A 52 -27.11 -16.43 -8.38
N ALA A 53 -26.35 -15.79 -7.49
CA ALA A 53 -26.76 -15.65 -6.09
C ALA A 53 -27.85 -14.58 -5.87
N ASP A 54 -28.89 -14.95 -5.13
CA ASP A 54 -29.86 -14.03 -4.52
C ASP A 54 -29.22 -13.24 -3.36
N ALA A 55 -29.77 -12.06 -3.00
CA ALA A 55 -29.22 -11.17 -1.98
C ALA A 55 -29.05 -11.86 -0.61
N GLN A 56 -29.97 -12.76 -0.24
CA GLN A 56 -29.85 -13.54 0.99
C GLN A 56 -28.72 -14.56 0.97
N GLN A 57 -28.41 -15.15 -0.18
CA GLN A 57 -27.26 -16.04 -0.32
C GLN A 57 -25.95 -15.26 -0.23
N MET A 58 -25.89 -14.08 -0.84
CA MET A 58 -24.73 -13.20 -0.76
C MET A 58 -24.44 -12.82 0.70
N GLU A 59 -25.48 -12.44 1.46
CA GLU A 59 -25.35 -12.07 2.86
C GLU A 59 -24.86 -13.24 3.74
N ARG A 60 -25.35 -14.45 3.50
CA ARG A 60 -24.89 -15.66 4.20
C ARG A 60 -23.44 -15.99 3.87
N LEU A 61 -23.06 -15.87 2.60
CA LEU A 61 -21.70 -16.13 2.13
C LEU A 61 -20.72 -15.10 2.71
N ARG A 62 -21.11 -13.83 2.70
CA ARG A 62 -20.39 -12.71 3.32
C ARG A 62 -20.16 -12.98 4.80
N ALA A 63 -21.22 -13.29 5.54
CA ALA A 63 -21.12 -13.61 6.97
C ALA A 63 -20.25 -14.85 7.23
N GLN A 64 -20.23 -15.81 6.30
CA GLN A 64 -19.35 -16.98 6.41
C GLN A 64 -17.88 -16.62 6.16
N LEU A 65 -17.59 -15.78 5.17
CA LEU A 65 -16.23 -15.32 4.88
C LEU A 65 -15.68 -14.46 6.01
N THR A 66 -16.46 -13.54 6.58
CA THR A 66 -15.98 -12.70 7.69
C THR A 66 -15.75 -13.48 8.97
N ARG A 67 -16.57 -14.50 9.25
CA ARG A 67 -16.34 -15.43 10.37
C ARG A 67 -15.02 -16.20 10.26
N MET A 68 -14.49 -16.39 9.06
CA MET A 68 -13.19 -17.06 8.88
C MET A 68 -12.03 -16.19 9.36
N CYS A 69 -12.22 -14.87 9.40
CA CYS A 69 -11.23 -13.91 9.87
C CYS A 69 -11.36 -13.59 11.36
N THR A 70 -12.42 -14.05 12.04
CA THR A 70 -12.63 -13.80 13.48
C THR A 70 -11.42 -14.29 14.29
N GLY A 71 -10.89 -13.40 15.14
CA GLY A 71 -9.77 -13.66 16.03
C GLY A 71 -8.39 -13.45 15.40
N TRP A 72 -8.31 -13.19 14.08
CA TRP A 72 -7.04 -12.84 13.46
C TRP A 72 -6.46 -11.58 14.08
N ASP A 73 -5.16 -11.60 14.29
CA ASP A 73 -4.41 -10.45 14.74
C ASP A 73 -4.20 -9.48 13.58
N VAL A 74 -4.65 -8.24 13.75
CA VAL A 74 -4.66 -7.24 12.68
C VAL A 74 -3.22 -6.85 12.29
N ALA A 75 -2.29 -6.81 13.25
CA ALA A 75 -0.89 -6.53 12.96
C ALA A 75 -0.28 -7.62 12.07
N THR A 76 -0.57 -8.88 12.36
CA THR A 76 -0.14 -10.02 11.52
C THR A 76 -0.68 -9.92 10.09
N VAL A 77 -1.92 -9.47 9.91
CA VAL A 77 -2.49 -9.23 8.57
C VAL A 77 -1.73 -8.14 7.85
N HIS A 78 -1.48 -7.00 8.51
CA HIS A 78 -0.68 -5.92 7.93
C HIS A 78 0.74 -6.34 7.57
N ASP A 79 1.40 -7.14 8.42
CA ASP A 79 2.75 -7.64 8.15
C ASP A 79 2.78 -8.53 6.91
N ILE A 80 1.84 -9.50 6.81
CA ILE A 80 1.74 -10.37 5.63
C ILE A 80 1.44 -9.56 4.36
N VAL A 81 0.51 -8.59 4.46
CA VAL A 81 0.20 -7.73 3.31
C VAL A 81 1.45 -6.97 2.91
N ARG A 82 2.12 -6.27 3.83
CA ARG A 82 3.32 -5.47 3.55
C ARG A 82 4.44 -6.29 2.93
N GLU A 83 4.71 -7.49 3.46
CA GLU A 83 5.75 -8.38 2.97
C GLU A 83 5.48 -8.91 1.56
N THR A 84 4.21 -9.12 1.21
CA THR A 84 3.82 -9.72 -0.07
C THR A 84 3.27 -8.72 -1.09
N LEU A 85 3.11 -7.45 -0.68
CA LEU A 85 2.52 -6.39 -1.48
C LEU A 85 3.30 -6.19 -2.78
N HIS A 86 4.62 -6.05 -2.70
CA HIS A 86 5.48 -5.79 -3.85
C HIS A 86 5.43 -6.96 -4.85
N ASP A 87 5.59 -8.19 -4.38
CA ASP A 87 5.62 -9.39 -5.23
C ASP A 87 4.28 -9.67 -5.93
N ILE A 88 3.17 -9.20 -5.37
CA ILE A 88 1.82 -9.49 -5.85
C ILE A 88 1.22 -8.34 -6.64
N VAL A 89 1.30 -7.13 -6.11
CA VAL A 89 0.60 -5.97 -6.67
C VAL A 89 1.43 -5.31 -7.75
N GLU A 90 2.74 -5.23 -7.58
CA GLU A 90 3.61 -4.53 -8.52
C GLU A 90 3.42 -5.04 -9.96
N PRO A 91 3.43 -6.35 -10.28
CA PRO A 91 3.29 -6.82 -11.66
C PRO A 91 1.84 -6.86 -12.19
N MET A 92 0.87 -6.27 -11.49
CA MET A 92 -0.55 -6.47 -11.79
C MET A 92 -1.35 -5.21 -12.09
N VAL A 93 -0.76 -4.02 -12.03
CA VAL A 93 -1.47 -2.78 -12.37
C VAL A 93 -1.53 -2.62 -13.89
N TYR A 94 -2.70 -2.31 -14.43
CA TYR A 94 -2.83 -1.99 -15.85
C TYR A 94 -2.08 -0.70 -16.17
N ALA A 95 -1.18 -0.73 -17.15
CA ALA A 95 -0.48 0.47 -17.61
C ALA A 95 -1.48 1.56 -18.03
N GLU A 96 -2.57 1.14 -18.65
CA GLU A 96 -3.65 2.02 -19.10
C GLU A 96 -4.40 2.64 -17.92
N ALA A 97 -4.55 1.93 -16.80
CA ALA A 97 -5.14 2.50 -15.58
C ALA A 97 -4.19 3.53 -14.95
N ALA A 98 -2.88 3.26 -14.96
CA ALA A 98 -1.87 4.20 -14.48
C ALA A 98 -1.86 5.49 -15.31
N ASP A 99 -1.89 5.37 -16.64
CA ASP A 99 -1.94 6.52 -17.55
C ASP A 99 -3.21 7.34 -17.35
N LEU A 100 -4.36 6.67 -17.18
CA LEU A 100 -5.64 7.33 -16.89
C LEU A 100 -5.65 8.06 -15.54
N ILE A 101 -5.04 7.49 -14.50
CA ILE A 101 -4.89 8.15 -13.20
C ILE A 101 -4.07 9.44 -13.34
N GLU A 102 -2.96 9.39 -14.09
CA GLU A 102 -2.12 10.57 -14.31
C GLU A 102 -2.81 11.63 -15.19
N GLU A 103 -3.63 11.23 -16.15
CA GLU A 103 -4.47 12.17 -16.92
C GLU A 103 -5.45 12.94 -16.02
N HIS A 104 -6.10 12.25 -15.08
CA HIS A 104 -6.99 12.91 -14.10
C HIS A 104 -6.24 13.82 -13.14
N ARG A 105 -5.06 13.37 -12.69
CA ARG A 105 -4.19 14.18 -11.84
C ARG A 105 -3.73 15.44 -12.55
N ALA A 106 -3.31 15.34 -13.82
CA ALA A 106 -2.91 16.47 -14.65
C ALA A 106 -4.07 17.45 -14.92
N ALA A 107 -5.31 16.94 -14.92
CA ALA A 107 -6.52 17.76 -14.99
C ALA A 107 -6.93 18.37 -13.63
N GLY A 108 -6.16 18.16 -12.56
CA GLY A 108 -6.42 18.72 -11.23
C GLY A 108 -7.55 18.02 -10.46
N ARG A 109 -7.91 16.79 -10.84
CA ARG A 109 -8.89 15.98 -10.12
C ARG A 109 -8.21 15.13 -9.05
N GLU A 110 -8.89 14.98 -7.92
CA GLU A 110 -8.46 14.01 -6.90
C GLU A 110 -8.81 12.58 -7.33
N ILE A 111 -7.94 11.65 -6.97
CA ILE A 111 -8.05 10.24 -7.30
C ILE A 111 -8.52 9.49 -6.05
N VAL A 112 -9.67 8.82 -6.17
CA VAL A 112 -10.30 8.10 -5.07
C VAL A 112 -10.49 6.63 -5.47
N ILE A 113 -9.90 5.71 -4.71
CA ILE A 113 -10.17 4.27 -4.87
C ILE A 113 -11.40 3.91 -4.04
N VAL A 114 -12.33 3.14 -4.63
CA VAL A 114 -13.55 2.65 -3.99
C VAL A 114 -13.67 1.14 -4.22
N SER A 115 -13.26 0.33 -3.23
CA SER A 115 -13.10 -1.12 -3.38
C SER A 115 -13.90 -1.90 -2.34
N SER A 116 -14.49 -3.02 -2.75
CA SER A 116 -15.17 -3.96 -1.83
C SER A 116 -14.19 -4.81 -1.01
N SER A 117 -12.90 -4.79 -1.34
CA SER A 117 -11.84 -5.46 -0.60
C SER A 117 -11.55 -4.76 0.74
N GLY A 118 -10.92 -5.51 1.66
CA GLY A 118 -10.57 -5.02 2.99
C GLY A 118 -9.54 -3.89 2.95
N ALA A 119 -9.74 -2.87 3.80
CA ALA A 119 -8.88 -1.69 3.89
C ALA A 119 -7.39 -2.03 4.06
N GLU A 120 -7.08 -3.08 4.82
CA GLU A 120 -5.71 -3.52 5.09
C GLU A 120 -4.97 -3.97 3.82
N MET A 121 -5.69 -4.37 2.77
CA MET A 121 -5.13 -4.68 1.45
C MET A 121 -5.17 -3.46 0.51
N VAL A 122 -6.27 -2.69 0.54
CA VAL A 122 -6.52 -1.61 -0.42
C VAL A 122 -5.71 -0.35 -0.10
N GLU A 123 -5.55 0.01 1.18
CA GLU A 123 -4.83 1.21 1.58
C GLU A 123 -3.35 1.18 1.15
N PRO A 124 -2.56 0.10 1.38
CA PRO A 124 -1.19 0.03 0.88
C PRO A 124 -1.08 0.10 -0.65
N ILE A 125 -2.07 -0.42 -1.37
CA ILE A 125 -2.14 -0.33 -2.83
C ILE A 125 -2.40 1.12 -3.27
N GLY A 126 -3.33 1.80 -2.58
CA GLY A 126 -3.59 3.21 -2.81
C GLY A 126 -2.34 4.08 -2.57
N GLU A 127 -1.60 3.81 -1.50
CA GLU A 127 -0.32 4.48 -1.22
C GLU A 127 0.70 4.28 -2.35
N MET A 128 0.83 3.06 -2.86
CA MET A 128 1.71 2.77 -4.00
C MET A 128 1.32 3.52 -5.28
N LEU A 129 0.01 3.60 -5.55
CA LEU A 129 -0.54 4.33 -6.70
C LEU A 129 -0.52 5.86 -6.50
N GLY A 130 -0.21 6.34 -5.29
CA GLY A 130 -0.23 7.76 -4.94
C GLY A 130 -1.63 8.38 -5.04
N VAL A 131 -2.69 7.61 -4.77
CA VAL A 131 -4.06 8.16 -4.81
C VAL A 131 -4.33 9.03 -3.58
N ASP A 132 -5.25 9.98 -3.71
CA ASP A 132 -5.54 10.95 -2.66
C ASP A 132 -6.40 10.35 -1.54
N ARG A 133 -7.24 9.36 -1.87
CA ARG A 133 -8.14 8.74 -0.90
C ARG A 133 -8.50 7.29 -1.23
N VAL A 134 -8.79 6.53 -0.18
CA VAL A 134 -9.25 5.14 -0.28
C VAL A 134 -10.54 4.97 0.52
N VAL A 135 -11.55 4.39 -0.12
CA VAL A 135 -12.79 3.88 0.47
C VAL A 135 -12.77 2.36 0.29
N ALA A 136 -12.72 1.63 1.40
CA ALA A 136 -12.58 0.19 1.40
C ALA A 136 -13.45 -0.45 2.50
N THR A 137 -13.72 -1.76 2.39
CA THR A 137 -14.45 -2.51 3.42
C THR A 137 -13.65 -2.51 4.73
N ARG A 138 -14.31 -2.23 5.85
CA ARG A 138 -13.70 -2.17 7.18
C ARG A 138 -14.34 -3.19 8.12
N MET A 139 -13.50 -3.97 8.78
CA MET A 139 -13.90 -4.93 9.81
C MET A 139 -13.91 -4.26 11.19
N VAL A 140 -14.80 -4.70 12.08
CA VAL A 140 -14.78 -4.28 13.48
C VAL A 140 -13.64 -5.00 14.20
N THR A 141 -12.81 -4.23 14.93
CA THR A 141 -11.67 -4.73 15.69
C THR A 141 -11.84 -4.44 17.19
N VAL A 142 -11.42 -5.40 18.02
CA VAL A 142 -11.36 -5.26 19.48
C VAL A 142 -10.04 -5.86 19.95
N ASP A 143 -9.30 -5.13 20.78
CA ASP A 143 -7.99 -5.55 21.31
C ASP A 143 -7.01 -6.02 20.22
N GLY A 144 -7.00 -5.32 19.07
CA GLY A 144 -6.13 -5.63 17.93
C GLY A 144 -6.55 -6.86 17.11
N ARG A 145 -7.76 -7.40 17.31
CA ARG A 145 -8.26 -8.59 16.61
C ARG A 145 -9.58 -8.36 15.91
N TYR A 146 -9.80 -9.03 14.78
CA TYR A 146 -11.10 -8.99 14.10
C TYR A 146 -12.18 -9.70 14.90
N THR A 147 -13.34 -9.08 15.02
CA THR A 147 -14.54 -9.69 15.63
C THR A 147 -15.27 -10.61 14.65
N GLY A 148 -15.09 -10.41 13.34
CA GLY A 148 -15.87 -11.04 12.27
C GLY A 148 -17.09 -10.24 11.83
N GLU A 149 -17.34 -9.08 12.45
CA GLU A 149 -18.35 -8.12 12.04
C GLU A 149 -17.76 -7.09 11.07
N ILE A 150 -18.59 -6.61 10.14
CA ILE A 150 -18.21 -5.57 9.19
C ILE A 150 -18.72 -4.23 9.72
N ALA A 151 -17.82 -3.25 9.89
CA ALA A 151 -18.17 -1.89 10.24
C ALA A 151 -18.71 -1.12 9.03
N PHE A 152 -18.08 -1.32 7.87
CA PHE A 152 -18.50 -0.72 6.60
C PHE A 152 -18.21 -1.67 5.45
N TYR A 153 -19.20 -1.92 4.59
CA TYR A 153 -19.06 -2.80 3.43
C TYR A 153 -19.17 -2.00 2.13
N ALA A 154 -18.05 -1.81 1.44
CA ALA A 154 -17.95 -1.00 0.23
C ALA A 154 -18.43 -1.76 -1.01
N TYR A 155 -19.74 -2.05 -1.07
CA TYR A 155 -20.36 -2.85 -2.14
C TYR A 155 -21.70 -2.26 -2.56
N GLY A 156 -21.98 -2.23 -3.86
CA GLY A 156 -23.27 -1.76 -4.39
C GLY A 156 -23.59 -0.33 -3.97
N GLU A 157 -24.80 -0.14 -3.43
CA GLU A 157 -25.28 1.16 -2.95
C GLU A 157 -24.35 1.82 -1.91
N ASN A 158 -23.62 1.03 -1.11
CA ASN A 158 -22.69 1.60 -0.14
C ASN A 158 -21.50 2.29 -0.81
N LYS A 159 -21.05 1.81 -1.99
CA LYS A 159 -20.04 2.53 -2.79
C LYS A 159 -20.60 3.86 -3.29
N ALA A 160 -21.83 3.85 -3.81
CA ALA A 160 -22.49 5.06 -4.28
C ALA A 160 -22.70 6.08 -3.15
N ALA A 161 -23.12 5.62 -1.97
CA ALA A 161 -23.24 6.45 -0.77
C ALA A 161 -21.89 7.06 -0.38
N ALA A 162 -20.81 6.27 -0.36
CA ALA A 162 -19.48 6.76 -0.05
C ALA A 162 -18.96 7.76 -1.09
N VAL A 163 -19.23 7.57 -2.38
CA VAL A 163 -18.92 8.55 -3.43
C VAL A 163 -19.62 9.88 -3.18
N ARG A 164 -20.92 9.84 -2.83
CA ARG A 164 -21.69 11.06 -2.51
C ARG A 164 -21.16 11.74 -1.24
N GLU A 165 -20.78 10.97 -0.23
CA GLU A 165 -20.20 11.48 1.02
C GLU A 165 -18.85 12.16 0.76
N VAL A 166 -17.93 11.50 0.04
CA VAL A 166 -16.64 12.07 -0.35
C VAL A 166 -16.82 13.32 -1.19
N ALA A 167 -17.80 13.34 -2.10
CA ALA A 167 -18.13 14.53 -2.88
C ALA A 167 -18.63 15.68 -1.99
N ALA A 168 -19.53 15.42 -1.05
CA ALA A 168 -20.04 16.43 -0.13
C ALA A 168 -18.95 17.01 0.78
N GLU A 169 -18.07 16.16 1.33
CA GLU A 169 -16.96 16.58 2.20
C GLU A 169 -15.98 17.51 1.50
N ASN A 170 -15.74 17.29 0.21
CA ASN A 170 -14.70 17.99 -0.55
C ASN A 170 -15.28 19.05 -1.50
N GLY A 171 -16.60 19.20 -1.56
CA GLY A 171 -17.27 20.13 -2.47
C GLY A 171 -17.11 19.75 -3.93
N TYR A 172 -17.12 18.45 -4.25
CA TYR A 172 -17.13 17.98 -5.63
C TYR A 172 -18.51 18.11 -6.25
N ASP A 173 -18.55 18.58 -7.50
CA ASP A 173 -19.74 18.43 -8.33
C ASP A 173 -19.75 17.03 -8.93
N LEU A 174 -20.70 16.20 -8.52
CA LEU A 174 -20.85 14.84 -9.04
C LEU A 174 -21.08 14.82 -10.55
N ALA A 175 -21.67 15.88 -11.13
CA ALA A 175 -21.86 16.01 -12.57
C ALA A 175 -20.53 16.11 -13.34
N ASP A 176 -19.47 16.61 -12.70
CA ASP A 176 -18.13 16.72 -13.28
C ASP A 176 -17.20 15.57 -12.83
N CYS A 177 -17.68 14.67 -11.97
CA CYS A 177 -16.92 13.53 -11.48
C CYS A 177 -16.92 12.36 -12.46
N HIS A 178 -15.87 11.55 -12.36
CA HIS A 178 -15.68 10.34 -13.18
C HIS A 178 -15.75 9.08 -12.32
N ALA A 179 -16.26 7.98 -12.87
CA ALA A 179 -16.25 6.69 -12.18
C ALA A 179 -15.90 5.54 -13.13
N TYR A 180 -15.08 4.60 -12.66
CA TYR A 180 -14.56 3.48 -13.43
C TYR A 180 -14.78 2.16 -12.70
N SER A 181 -15.37 1.15 -13.37
CA SER A 181 -15.53 -0.21 -12.81
C SER A 181 -15.71 -1.28 -13.89
N ASP A 182 -15.36 -2.53 -13.56
CA ASP A 182 -15.59 -3.73 -14.37
C ASP A 182 -16.90 -4.45 -14.05
N SER A 183 -17.54 -4.15 -12.92
CA SER A 183 -18.63 -4.98 -12.41
C SER A 183 -19.98 -4.28 -12.40
N VAL A 184 -21.03 -5.01 -12.76
CA VAL A 184 -22.42 -4.53 -12.61
C VAL A 184 -22.80 -4.25 -11.16
N THR A 185 -22.07 -4.84 -10.20
CA THR A 185 -22.28 -4.58 -8.78
C THR A 185 -22.00 -3.12 -8.41
N ASP A 186 -21.18 -2.43 -9.19
CA ASP A 186 -20.86 -1.01 -9.02
C ASP A 186 -21.75 -0.09 -9.87
N LEU A 187 -22.81 -0.61 -10.49
CA LEU A 187 -23.76 0.19 -11.26
C LEU A 187 -24.26 1.42 -10.48
N PRO A 188 -24.66 1.32 -9.20
CA PRO A 188 -25.09 2.48 -8.43
C PRO A 188 -24.01 3.56 -8.29
N MET A 189 -22.72 3.17 -8.24
CA MET A 189 -21.59 4.09 -8.17
C MET A 189 -21.40 4.82 -9.50
N LEU A 190 -21.50 4.08 -10.62
CA LEU A 190 -21.39 4.65 -11.97
C LEU A 190 -22.54 5.62 -12.26
N GLU A 191 -23.77 5.28 -11.87
CA GLU A 191 -24.94 6.16 -12.04
C GLU A 191 -24.90 7.42 -11.15
N ALA A 192 -24.05 7.45 -10.13
CA ALA A 192 -23.96 8.58 -9.21
C ALA A 192 -23.14 9.76 -9.75
N VAL A 193 -22.41 9.60 -10.86
CA VAL A 193 -21.52 10.61 -11.43
C VAL A 193 -21.91 10.99 -12.86
N GLY A 194 -21.46 12.15 -13.36
CA GLY A 194 -21.75 12.60 -14.72
C GLY A 194 -20.90 11.94 -15.81
N HIS A 195 -19.75 11.36 -15.46
CA HIS A 195 -18.86 10.69 -16.41
C HIS A 195 -18.55 9.22 -16.03
N PRO A 196 -19.54 8.31 -16.11
CA PRO A 196 -19.32 6.88 -15.92
C PRO A 196 -18.53 6.27 -17.06
N THR A 197 -17.68 5.28 -16.77
CA THR A 197 -16.95 4.51 -17.78
C THR A 197 -16.80 3.07 -17.33
N ALA A 198 -17.20 2.14 -18.18
CA ALA A 198 -17.02 0.72 -17.94
C ALA A 198 -15.62 0.28 -18.37
N VAL A 199 -14.89 -0.44 -17.53
CA VAL A 199 -13.53 -0.92 -17.80
C VAL A 199 -13.53 -2.44 -17.82
N ASN A 200 -13.16 -3.08 -18.92
CA ASN A 200 -13.19 -4.55 -19.04
C ASN A 200 -14.51 -5.18 -18.52
N PRO A 201 -15.70 -4.64 -18.85
CA PRO A 201 -16.92 -4.94 -18.10
C PRO A 201 -17.36 -6.39 -18.19
N ASP A 202 -17.95 -6.89 -17.12
CA ASP A 202 -18.71 -8.11 -17.10
C ASP A 202 -19.89 -8.07 -18.10
N ARG A 203 -20.52 -9.22 -18.34
CA ARG A 203 -21.59 -9.33 -19.34
C ARG A 203 -22.79 -8.43 -19.02
N ALA A 204 -23.11 -8.23 -17.75
CA ALA A 204 -24.27 -7.44 -17.34
C ALA A 204 -23.95 -5.94 -17.45
N LEU A 205 -22.80 -5.49 -16.95
CA LEU A 205 -22.36 -4.10 -17.07
C LEU A 205 -22.17 -3.70 -18.53
N ARG A 206 -21.67 -4.60 -19.38
CA ARG A 206 -21.54 -4.34 -20.83
C ARG A 206 -22.89 -4.05 -21.50
N ARG A 207 -23.97 -4.70 -21.08
CA ARG A 207 -25.31 -4.42 -21.61
C ARG A 207 -25.78 -3.04 -21.18
N VAL A 208 -25.64 -2.73 -19.89
CA VAL A 208 -26.02 -1.43 -19.34
C VAL A 208 -25.24 -0.30 -20.00
N ALA A 209 -23.92 -0.46 -20.16
CA ALA A 209 -23.08 0.52 -20.85
C ALA A 209 -23.52 0.75 -22.31
N ALA A 210 -23.92 -0.31 -23.03
CA ALA A 210 -24.45 -0.18 -24.39
C ALA A 210 -25.83 0.50 -24.43
N GLU A 211 -26.70 0.20 -23.47
CA GLU A 211 -28.05 0.78 -23.36
C GLU A 211 -28.02 2.27 -22.99
N LEU A 212 -27.11 2.66 -22.09
CA LEU A 212 -26.96 4.03 -21.60
C LEU A 212 -25.92 4.85 -22.38
N GLY A 213 -25.26 4.25 -23.37
CA GLY A 213 -24.24 4.92 -24.19
C GLY A 213 -22.97 5.27 -23.42
N TRP A 214 -22.62 4.52 -22.38
CA TRP A 214 -21.41 4.75 -21.59
C TRP A 214 -20.15 4.31 -22.35
N PRO A 215 -19.04 5.04 -22.22
CA PRO A 215 -17.74 4.60 -22.72
C PRO A 215 -17.33 3.24 -22.15
N VAL A 216 -16.68 2.44 -22.99
CA VAL A 216 -16.09 1.16 -22.59
C VAL A 216 -14.59 1.20 -22.90
N LEU A 217 -13.76 0.99 -21.87
CA LEU A 217 -12.32 0.85 -21.99
C LEU A 217 -11.91 -0.62 -21.89
N HIS A 218 -10.85 -0.97 -22.61
CA HIS A 218 -10.28 -2.31 -22.60
C HIS A 218 -8.81 -2.24 -22.21
N PHE A 219 -8.50 -2.69 -20.99
CA PHE A 219 -7.13 -2.73 -20.48
C PHE A 219 -6.56 -4.14 -20.62
N THR A 220 -5.36 -4.23 -21.15
CA THR A 220 -4.73 -5.49 -21.58
C THR A 220 -3.26 -5.61 -21.15
N TRP A 221 -2.60 -4.53 -20.72
CA TRP A 221 -1.15 -4.52 -20.44
C TRP A 221 -0.85 -4.37 -18.94
N PRO A 222 -0.78 -5.48 -18.17
CA PRO A 222 -0.28 -5.41 -16.79
C PRO A 222 1.22 -5.08 -16.80
N VAL A 223 1.63 -4.09 -16.00
CA VAL A 223 3.02 -3.64 -15.87
C VAL A 223 3.44 -3.56 -14.40
N ALA A 224 4.75 -3.62 -14.17
CA ALA A 224 5.35 -3.38 -12.86
C ALA A 224 5.11 -1.92 -12.42
N LEU A 225 4.45 -1.69 -11.28
CA LEU A 225 4.08 -0.36 -10.77
C LEU A 225 5.30 0.58 -10.61
N GLY A 226 6.47 0.07 -10.17
CA GLY A 226 7.71 0.83 -10.04
C GLY A 226 8.30 1.36 -11.36
N SER A 227 7.78 0.94 -12.52
CA SER A 227 8.22 1.46 -13.82
C SER A 227 7.53 2.75 -14.25
N ARG A 228 6.43 3.16 -13.60
CA ARG A 228 5.64 4.35 -13.98
C ARG A 228 5.36 5.34 -12.87
N PHE A 229 5.26 4.90 -11.62
CA PHE A 229 5.11 5.81 -10.48
C PHE A 229 6.45 5.95 -9.75
N PRO A 230 7.00 7.17 -9.58
CA PRO A 230 8.15 7.35 -8.72
C PRO A 230 7.73 7.01 -7.29
N THR A 231 8.19 5.86 -6.79
CA THR A 231 8.15 5.59 -5.36
C THR A 231 8.92 6.71 -4.66
N PRO A 232 8.41 7.30 -3.57
CA PRO A 232 9.21 8.18 -2.74
C PRO A 232 10.41 7.38 -2.26
N SER A 233 11.56 7.55 -2.91
CA SER A 233 12.80 6.96 -2.44
C SER A 233 13.00 7.47 -1.02
N ALA A 234 12.91 6.57 -0.03
CA ALA A 234 13.45 6.87 1.29
C ALA A 234 14.85 7.43 1.06
N PRO A 235 15.23 8.56 1.70
CA PRO A 235 16.54 9.14 1.45
C PRO A 235 17.57 8.07 1.77
N VAL A 236 18.18 7.52 0.72
CA VAL A 236 19.37 6.70 0.88
C VAL A 236 20.38 7.67 1.45
N VAL A 237 20.60 7.57 2.76
CA VAL A 237 21.77 8.14 3.40
C VAL A 237 22.95 7.41 2.78
N THR A 238 23.37 7.89 1.61
CA THR A 238 24.61 7.52 0.98
C THR A 238 25.67 7.76 2.06
N GLY A 239 26.45 6.73 2.38
CA GLY A 239 27.39 6.70 3.51
C GLY A 239 28.50 7.77 3.49
N ALA A 240 28.38 8.81 2.67
CA ALA A 240 29.24 9.99 2.67
C ALA A 240 29.17 10.79 3.99
N ALA A 241 28.07 10.74 4.74
CA ALA A 241 28.01 11.39 6.06
C ALA A 241 28.76 10.59 7.16
N VAL A 242 28.86 9.27 7.03
CA VAL A 242 29.57 8.41 8.00
C VAL A 242 31.08 8.48 7.82
N SER A 243 31.57 8.70 6.60
CA SER A 243 33.00 8.76 6.30
C SER A 243 33.69 9.99 6.91
N VAL A 244 33.00 11.15 6.99
CA VAL A 244 33.57 12.36 7.61
C VAL A 244 33.66 12.21 9.14
N GLY A 245 32.63 11.64 9.78
CA GLY A 245 32.62 11.43 11.24
C GLY A 245 33.69 10.45 11.72
N ALA A 246 33.90 9.34 10.99
CA ALA A 246 34.92 8.35 11.31
C ALA A 246 36.36 8.89 11.12
N ALA A 247 36.59 9.72 10.10
CA ALA A 247 37.89 10.33 9.85
C ALA A 247 38.26 11.36 10.95
N VAL A 248 37.31 12.19 11.38
CA VAL A 248 37.52 13.19 12.45
C VAL A 248 37.77 12.50 13.80
N ALA A 249 37.00 11.45 14.14
CA ALA A 249 37.21 10.67 15.36
C ALA A 249 38.55 9.91 15.35
N GLY A 250 38.94 9.34 14.20
CA GLY A 250 40.22 8.66 14.01
C GLY A 250 41.43 9.59 14.15
N LEU A 251 41.35 10.80 13.56
CA LEU A 251 42.40 11.83 13.68
C LEU A 251 42.53 12.35 15.11
N ALA A 252 41.42 12.60 15.81
CA ALA A 252 41.44 13.04 17.21
C ALA A 252 42.02 11.96 18.14
N TRP A 253 41.66 10.69 17.92
CA TRP A 253 42.22 9.57 18.68
C TRP A 253 43.72 9.37 18.41
N TYR A 254 44.14 9.46 17.14
CA TYR A 254 45.55 9.36 16.75
C TYR A 254 46.39 10.52 17.34
N ALA A 255 45.89 11.76 17.27
CA ALA A 255 46.55 12.93 17.86
C ALA A 255 46.68 12.80 19.38
N ARG A 256 45.63 12.34 20.09
CA ARG A 256 45.70 12.05 21.53
C ARG A 256 46.73 10.97 21.87
N ARG A 257 46.78 9.86 21.11
CA ARG A 257 47.78 8.80 21.33
C ARG A 257 49.21 9.26 21.06
N ARG A 258 49.43 10.14 20.08
CA ARG A 258 50.76 10.73 19.82
C ARG A 258 51.18 11.69 20.92
N ALA A 259 50.28 12.54 21.42
CA ALA A 259 50.56 13.44 22.54
C ALA A 259 50.96 12.66 23.82
N LEU A 260 50.29 11.54 24.11
CA LEU A 260 50.62 10.69 25.26
C LEU A 260 51.98 9.98 25.13
N ARG A 261 52.42 9.66 23.90
CA ARG A 261 53.75 9.05 23.66
C ARG A 261 54.91 10.04 23.77
N VAL A 262 54.67 11.33 23.49
CA VAL A 262 55.68 12.39 23.63
C VAL A 262 55.94 12.71 25.11
N VAL A 263 54.94 12.54 26.00
CA VAL A 263 55.09 12.77 27.44
C VAL A 263 55.87 11.64 28.15
N THR A 264 55.96 10.45 27.55
CA THR A 264 56.69 9.30 28.13
C THR A 264 58.12 9.13 27.63
N ALA A 265 58.65 10.05 26.81
CA ALA A 265 60.05 10.04 26.40
C ALA A 265 60.94 10.60 27.52
N VAL A 266 61.40 9.70 28.40
CA VAL A 266 62.41 10.00 29.43
C VAL A 266 63.71 10.43 28.74
N PRO A 267 64.28 11.61 29.03
CA PRO A 267 65.57 12.02 28.47
C PRO A 267 66.72 11.19 29.07
N PRO A 268 67.78 10.88 28.31
CA PRO A 268 68.93 10.15 28.83
C PRO A 268 69.65 10.97 29.91
N ALA A 269 70.09 10.28 30.97
CA ALA A 269 70.77 10.87 32.12
C ALA A 269 72.08 11.60 31.72
N PRO A 270 72.38 12.79 32.28
CA PRO A 270 73.59 13.53 31.95
C PRO A 270 74.83 12.85 32.53
N VAL A 271 75.85 12.72 31.66
CA VAL A 271 77.21 12.29 31.96
C VAL A 271 77.86 13.29 32.92
N ALA A 272 78.36 12.81 34.06
CA ALA A 272 79.10 13.61 35.03
C ALA A 272 80.47 14.01 34.47
N ALA A 273 80.68 15.31 34.28
CA ALA A 273 81.98 15.91 33.97
C ALA A 273 82.80 16.17 35.25
N PRO A 274 84.14 16.21 35.17
CA PRO A 274 85.03 15.90 36.29
C PRO A 274 85.24 17.08 37.25
N GLY A 275 85.14 16.79 38.56
CA GLY A 275 85.47 17.73 39.63
C GLY A 275 86.97 18.05 39.67
N ARG A 276 87.29 19.34 39.57
CA ARG A 276 88.65 19.88 39.68
C ARG A 276 88.91 20.42 41.10
N ARG A 277 90.04 19.97 41.66
CA ARG A 277 90.89 20.58 42.73
C ARG A 277 90.36 20.44 44.18
N ARG A 278 91.18 20.23 45.22
CA ARG A 278 92.52 20.78 45.51
C ARG A 278 93.39 19.85 46.40
N ARG A 279 94.70 20.02 46.21
CA ARG A 279 95.83 19.66 47.10
C ARG A 279 95.74 20.29 48.50
N ARG A 280 96.24 19.56 49.51
CA ARG A 280 97.18 19.92 50.62
C ARG A 280 97.04 18.79 51.66
N GLY A 281 98.04 18.07 52.16
CA GLY A 281 99.49 18.27 52.24
C GLY A 281 99.89 18.14 53.71
N ALA A 282 100.76 17.16 54.04
CA ALA A 282 101.70 17.05 55.17
C ALA A 282 101.94 15.56 55.44
#